data_AF-A0A1E9ADH9-F1
#
_entry.id   AF-A0A1E9ADH9-F1
#
_cell.length_a   1.000
_cell.length_b   1.000
_cell.length_c   1.000
_cell.angle_alpha   90.00
_cell.angle_beta   90.00
_cell.angle_gamma   90.00
#
_symmetry.space_group_name_H-M   'P 1'
#
loop_
_entity.id
_entity.type
_entity.pdbx_description
1 polymer ?
#
loop_
_entity_poly.entity_id
_entity_poly.type
_entity_poly.pdbx_seq_one_letter_code
_entity_poly.pdbx_strand_id
1 'polypeptide(L)'
;MEEQVKLIDNVNQTLKEDLKNQIKKSSKISIAAASFSIYAFDQLKKELKNIDELRFIFTSPIFIKEKSKKEKVVKNNTKLTRELMENI
;
A
#
# COMPACT_ATOMS: atom_id res chain seq x y z
N MET A 1 -0.95 8.08 -37.59
CA MET A 1 -1.67 8.76 -36.50
C MET A 1 -0.66 8.95 -35.39
N GLU A 2 -0.28 10.19 -35.08
CA GLU A 2 0.61 10.47 -33.95
C GLU A 2 -0.19 10.27 -32.66
N GLU A 3 0.22 9.31 -31.82
CA GLU A 3 -0.29 9.20 -30.46
C GLU A 3 0.22 10.42 -29.67
N GLN A 4 -0.65 11.41 -29.48
CA GLN A 4 -0.35 12.50 -28.56
C GLN A 4 -0.30 11.96 -27.14
N VAL A 5 0.91 11.97 -26.56
CA VAL A 5 1.11 11.67 -25.15
C VAL A 5 0.36 12.73 -24.34
N LYS A 6 -0.67 12.30 -23.63
CA LYS A 6 -1.46 13.18 -22.77
C LYS A 6 -0.64 13.54 -21.54
N LEU A 7 -0.26 14.82 -21.42
CA LEU A 7 0.51 15.33 -20.29
C LEU A 7 -0.42 15.59 -19.10
N ILE A 8 -0.09 14.99 -17.96
CA ILE A 8 -0.83 15.15 -16.71
C ILE A 8 -0.08 16.15 -15.83
N ASP A 9 -0.73 17.27 -15.49
CA ASP A 9 -0.14 18.39 -14.73
C ASP A 9 -0.71 18.52 -13.30
N ASN A 10 -1.75 17.75 -12.94
CA ASN A 10 -2.50 17.84 -11.69
C ASN A 10 -3.15 19.22 -11.43
N VAL A 11 -3.22 20.10 -12.43
CA VAL A 11 -3.88 21.42 -12.35
C VAL A 11 -5.12 21.43 -13.25
N ASN A 12 -4.95 21.05 -14.52
CA ASN A 12 -6.02 21.00 -15.51
C ASN A 12 -6.45 19.56 -15.79
N GLN A 13 -5.52 18.61 -15.69
CA GLN A 13 -5.80 17.19 -15.86
C GLN A 13 -5.16 16.39 -14.76
N THR A 14 -5.99 15.59 -14.08
CA THR A 14 -5.54 14.71 -13.01
C THR A 14 -5.39 13.28 -13.51
N LEU A 15 -4.39 12.57 -13.00
CA LEU A 15 -4.21 11.13 -13.28
C LEU A 15 -5.46 10.33 -12.88
N LYS A 16 -6.17 10.77 -11.85
CA LYS A 16 -7.42 10.16 -11.37
C LYS A 16 -8.51 10.18 -12.45
N GLU A 17 -8.77 11.33 -13.08
CA GLU A 17 -9.79 11.42 -14.13
C GLU A 17 -9.41 10.62 -15.37
N ASP A 18 -8.13 10.61 -15.73
CA ASP A 18 -7.70 9.82 -16.87
C ASP A 18 -7.87 8.32 -16.62
N LEU A 19 -7.44 7.83 -15.45
CA LEU A 19 -7.65 6.44 -15.03
C LEU A 19 -9.14 6.07 -15.03
N LYS A 20 -10.02 6.94 -14.53
CA LYS A 20 -11.47 6.67 -14.55
C LYS A 20 -12.02 6.49 -15.97
N ASN A 21 -11.55 7.27 -16.93
CA ASN A 21 -12.01 7.18 -18.32
C ASN A 21 -11.47 5.93 -19.03
N GLN A 22 -10.28 5.47 -18.65
CA GLN A 22 -9.65 4.28 -19.21
C GLN A 22 -10.15 2.98 -18.59
N ILE A 23 -10.50 2.99 -17.30
CA ILE A 23 -11.06 1.83 -16.58
C ILE A 23 -12.48 1.60 -17.08
N LYS A 24 -12.65 0.62 -17.97
CA LYS A 24 -13.94 0.22 -18.53
C LYS A 24 -14.39 -1.12 -17.95
N LYS A 25 -15.68 -1.39 -18.09
CA LYS A 25 -16.29 -2.66 -17.68
C LYS A 25 -15.64 -3.81 -18.45
N SER A 26 -15.31 -4.90 -17.76
CA SER A 26 -14.61 -6.08 -18.31
C SER A 26 -13.16 -5.86 -18.74
N SER A 27 -12.55 -4.72 -18.37
CA SER A 27 -11.11 -4.53 -18.59
C SER A 27 -10.29 -5.42 -17.65
N LYS A 28 -9.14 -5.89 -18.14
CA LYS A 28 -8.07 -6.48 -17.32
C LYS A 28 -6.95 -5.48 -17.18
N ILE A 29 -6.62 -5.10 -15.96
CA ILE A 29 -5.70 -3.98 -15.69
C ILE A 29 -4.51 -4.48 -14.90
N SER A 30 -3.31 -4.15 -15.39
CA SER A 30 -2.05 -4.38 -14.69
C SER A 30 -1.38 -3.04 -14.39
N ILE A 31 -1.09 -2.77 -13.10
CA ILE A 31 -0.46 -1.53 -12.64
C ILE A 31 0.91 -1.90 -12.08
N ALA A 32 1.97 -1.34 -12.65
CA ALA A 32 3.32 -1.44 -12.12
C ALA A 32 3.72 -0.10 -11.48
N ALA A 33 3.92 -0.07 -10.16
CA ALA A 33 4.28 1.17 -9.47
C ALA A 33 5.17 0.92 -8.24
N ALA A 34 5.97 1.92 -7.89
CA ALA A 34 6.86 1.84 -6.74
C ALA A 34 6.11 2.00 -5.42
N SER A 35 5.08 2.87 -5.39
CA SER A 35 4.25 3.15 -4.22
C SER A 35 2.81 3.43 -4.65
N PHE A 36 1.85 3.03 -3.82
CA PHE A 36 0.44 3.29 -4.06
C PHE A 36 -0.27 3.50 -2.72
N SER A 37 -0.88 4.67 -2.55
CA SER A 37 -1.54 5.02 -1.30
C SER A 37 -2.92 4.37 -1.22
N ILE A 38 -3.30 3.98 0.00
CA ILE A 38 -4.64 3.42 0.26
C ILE A 38 -5.73 4.45 -0.09
N TYR A 39 -5.45 5.74 0.05
CA TYR A 39 -6.35 6.81 -0.35
C TYR A 39 -6.59 6.85 -1.87
N ALA A 40 -5.54 6.66 -2.68
CA ALA A 40 -5.70 6.59 -4.13
C ALA A 40 -6.58 5.40 -4.54
N PHE A 41 -6.42 4.25 -3.86
CA PHE A 41 -7.28 3.09 -4.05
C PHE A 41 -8.75 3.42 -3.74
N ASP A 42 -9.03 4.04 -2.60
CA ASP A 42 -10.41 4.34 -2.19
C ASP A 42 -11.12 5.27 -3.20
N GLN A 43 -10.40 6.24 -3.75
CA GLN A 43 -10.92 7.16 -4.76
C GLN A 43 -11.27 6.48 -6.10
N LEU A 44 -10.62 5.36 -6.42
CA LEU A 44 -10.84 4.58 -7.64
C LEU A 44 -11.63 3.29 -7.39
N LYS A 45 -11.94 2.97 -6.14
CA LYS A 45 -12.60 1.73 -5.71
C LYS A 45 -13.90 1.44 -6.45
N LYS A 46 -14.68 2.47 -6.81
CA LYS A 46 -15.92 2.31 -7.58
C LYS A 46 -15.65 1.78 -8.98
N GLU A 47 -14.64 2.31 -9.67
CA GLU A 47 -14.28 1.87 -11.02
C GLU A 47 -13.54 0.53 -11.01
N LEU A 48 -12.63 0.34 -10.05
CA LEU A 48 -11.89 -0.91 -9.86
C LEU A 48 -12.76 -2.09 -9.43
N LYS A 49 -14.02 -1.86 -9.03
CA LYS A 49 -15.00 -2.94 -8.81
C LYS A 49 -15.67 -3.43 -10.09
N ASN A 50 -15.60 -2.65 -11.17
CA ASN A 50 -16.27 -2.96 -12.44
C ASN A 50 -15.36 -3.70 -13.44
N ILE A 51 -14.12 -3.97 -13.06
CA ILE A 51 -13.12 -4.69 -13.87
C ILE A 51 -13.09 -6.16 -13.50
N ASP A 52 -12.67 -7.00 -14.45
CA ASP A 52 -12.63 -8.46 -14.25
C ASP A 52 -11.38 -8.89 -13.48
N GLU A 53 -10.26 -8.20 -13.70
CA GLU A 53 -8.99 -8.53 -13.06
C GLU A 53 -8.17 -7.27 -12.81
N LEU A 54 -7.69 -7.13 -11.57
CA LEU A 54 -6.70 -6.13 -11.18
C LEU A 54 -5.42 -6.82 -10.74
N ARG A 55 -4.33 -6.57 -11.44
CA ARG A 55 -2.99 -7.03 -11.09
C ARG A 55 -2.14 -5.84 -10.67
N PHE A 56 -1.60 -5.89 -9.46
CA PHE A 56 -0.68 -4.87 -8.97
C PHE A 56 0.73 -5.45 -8.86
N ILE A 57 1.71 -4.78 -9.48
CA ILE A 57 3.12 -5.15 -9.50
C ILE A 57 3.89 -4.03 -8.80
N PHE A 58 4.48 -4.34 -7.66
CA PHE A 58 5.36 -3.39 -6.98
C PHE A 58 6.73 -3.40 -7.67
N THR A 59 7.15 -2.26 -8.21
CA THR A 59 8.46 -2.11 -8.86
C THR A 59 9.57 -1.78 -7.86
N SER A 60 9.22 -1.50 -6.62
CA SER A 60 10.17 -1.23 -5.53
C SER A 60 9.96 -2.20 -4.36
N PRO A 61 11.01 -2.50 -3.57
CA PRO A 61 10.88 -3.35 -2.40
C PRO A 61 9.95 -2.70 -1.37
N ILE A 62 8.76 -3.26 -1.21
CA ILE A 62 7.74 -2.84 -0.22
C ILE A 62 8.18 -3.05 1.23
N PHE A 63 9.13 -3.96 1.46
CA PHE A 63 9.73 -4.24 2.76
C PHE A 63 11.21 -3.86 2.74
N ILE A 64 11.49 -2.58 2.94
CA ILE A 64 12.78 -2.23 3.52
C ILE A 64 12.64 -2.63 4.99
N LYS A 65 13.34 -3.70 5.39
CA LYS A 65 13.47 -4.07 6.80
C LYS A 65 14.17 -2.90 7.48
N GLU A 66 13.39 -1.93 7.95
CA GLU A 66 13.89 -0.88 8.80
C GLU A 66 14.63 -1.62 9.92
N LYS A 67 15.92 -1.34 10.10
CA LYS A 67 16.66 -1.87 11.25
C LYS A 67 16.09 -1.16 12.47
N SER A 68 14.86 -1.49 12.85
CA SER A 68 14.25 -1.09 14.10
C SER A 68 15.26 -1.49 15.15
N LYS A 69 15.91 -0.52 15.80
CA LYS A 69 16.69 -0.76 17.01
C LYS A 69 15.78 -1.64 17.86
N LYS A 70 16.20 -2.88 18.12
CA LYS A 70 15.48 -3.82 18.99
C LYS A 70 15.01 -3.02 20.20
N GLU A 71 13.71 -2.77 20.30
CA GLU A 71 13.15 -2.28 21.55
C GLU A 71 13.61 -3.28 22.60
N LYS A 72 14.37 -2.78 23.59
CA LYS A 72 14.76 -3.59 24.74
C LYS A 72 13.45 -3.98 25.40
N VAL A 73 12.99 -5.21 25.17
CA VAL A 73 11.95 -5.84 25.96
C VAL A 73 12.42 -5.74 27.41
N VAL A 74 11.79 -4.85 28.16
CA VAL A 74 12.02 -4.68 29.58
C VAL A 74 11.62 -6.00 30.25
N LYS A 75 12.61 -6.79 30.65
CA LYS A 75 12.41 -8.01 31.44
C LYS A 75 12.08 -7.62 32.89
N ASN A 76 10.88 -7.11 33.12
CA ASN A 76 10.38 -6.93 34.46
C ASN A 76 9.86 -8.27 35.00
N ASN A 77 10.59 -8.76 36.00
CA ASN A 77 10.04 -9.46 37.17
C ASN A 77 9.54 -10.89 36.97
N THR A 78 10.44 -11.81 36.60
CA THR A 78 10.29 -13.25 36.94
C THR A 78 11.14 -13.68 38.13
N LYS A 79 11.95 -12.78 38.72
CA LYS A 79 12.72 -13.08 39.94
C LYS A 79 11.93 -12.88 41.23
N LEU A 80 10.95 -11.98 41.25
CA LEU A 80 10.26 -11.61 42.49
C LEU A 80 9.30 -12.71 42.99
N THR A 81 8.85 -13.61 42.13
CA THR A 81 7.92 -14.69 42.52
C THR A 81 8.61 -15.92 43.12
N ARG A 82 9.95 -16.03 43.05
CA ARG A 82 10.69 -17.16 43.66
C ARG A 82 11.02 -16.90 45.13
N GLU A 83 11.42 -15.68 45.49
CA GLU A 83 11.71 -15.31 46.89
C GLU A 83 10.46 -15.34 47.79
N LEU A 84 9.27 -15.03 47.24
CA LEU A 84 8.02 -15.08 48.00
C LEU A 84 7.51 -16.51 48.26
N MET A 85 7.99 -17.52 47.52
CA MET A 85 7.58 -18.92 47.69
C MET A 85 8.55 -19.74 48.55
N GLU A 86 9.76 -19.24 48.83
CA GLU A 86 10.73 -19.90 49.72
C GLU A 86 10.57 -19.51 51.21
N ASN A 87 9.74 -18.50 51.52
CA ASN A 87 9.51 -18.01 52.89
C ASN A 87 8.07 -18.26 53.42
N ILE A 88 7.41 -19.34 52.96
CA ILE A 88 6.21 -19.92 53.60
C ILE A 88 6.56 -21.33 54.04
#